data_AF-A0A817YFC7-F1
#
_entry.id   AF-A0A817YFC7-F1
#
_cell.length_a   1.000
_cell.length_b   1.000
_cell.length_c   1.000
_cell.angle_alpha   90.00
_cell.angle_beta   90.00
_cell.angle_gamma   90.00
#
_symmetry.space_group_name_H-M   'P 1'
#
loop_
_entity.id
_entity.type
_entity.pdbx_description
1 polymer ?
#
loop_
_entity_poly.entity_id
_entity_poly.type
_entity_poly.pdbx_seq_one_letter_code
_entity_poly.pdbx_strand_id
1 'polypeptide(L)'
;MIRLLYLFLAFGADTNEETNEDVECITPLILACQCSYLRNQFNIVKCLLENDAKPNQSVANNPQHHHQHIPFRTPLVAYIKHAQERRLDMRIIRLLIGYGARISFSRGRDSVLRFLRRFQSNPHLIELLCDAAYCFHPSYIAECRELDEKTKEEIYRRATTPRTLKTIARKQIRAYIFDSPMKIRIDRAIQTLDLPDFLRRYLLFENV
;
A
#
# COMPACT_ATOMS: atom_id res chain seq x y z
N MET A 1 -18.09 8.75 13.90
CA MET A 1 -17.63 8.18 12.62
C MET A 1 -17.17 6.74 12.75
N ILE A 2 -16.11 6.40 13.50
CA ILE A 2 -15.67 4.99 13.64
C ILE A 2 -16.74 4.05 14.24
N ARG A 3 -17.59 4.55 15.16
CA ARG A 3 -18.72 3.80 15.70
C ARG A 3 -19.77 3.41 14.65
N LEU A 4 -19.99 4.27 13.64
CA LEU A 4 -20.90 3.96 12.53
C LEU A 4 -20.30 2.92 11.59
N LEU A 5 -18.98 2.97 11.37
CA LEU A 5 -18.28 1.92 10.63
C LEU A 5 -18.46 0.56 11.30
N TYR A 6 -18.22 0.47 12.62
CA TYR A 6 -18.46 -0.77 13.36
C TYR A 6 -19.90 -1.25 13.26
N LEU A 7 -20.86 -0.33 13.31
CA LEU A 7 -22.28 -0.66 13.14
C LEU A 7 -22.53 -1.28 11.76
N PHE A 8 -22.09 -0.64 10.68
CA PHE A 8 -22.31 -1.16 9.32
C PHE A 8 -21.65 -2.52 9.10
N LEU A 9 -20.41 -2.70 9.59
CA LEU A 9 -19.72 -3.99 9.53
C LEU A 9 -20.45 -5.07 10.33
N ALA A 10 -21.00 -4.74 11.49
CA ALA A 10 -21.81 -5.67 12.29
C ALA A 10 -23.11 -6.09 11.57
N PHE A 11 -23.62 -5.24 10.68
CA PHE A 11 -24.79 -5.54 9.82
C PHE A 11 -24.41 -6.13 8.45
N GLY A 12 -23.15 -6.54 8.26
CA GLY A 12 -22.72 -7.27 7.05
C GLY A 12 -22.38 -6.40 5.85
N ALA A 13 -22.05 -5.12 6.06
CA ALA A 13 -21.53 -4.27 4.99
C ALA A 13 -20.24 -4.86 4.39
N ASP A 14 -20.17 -4.93 3.06
CA ASP A 14 -18.99 -5.41 2.34
C ASP A 14 -17.91 -4.32 2.27
N THR A 15 -16.73 -4.61 2.81
CA THR A 15 -15.58 -3.69 2.80
C THR A 15 -14.95 -3.50 1.42
N ASN A 16 -15.32 -4.35 0.47
CA ASN A 16 -14.81 -4.36 -0.90
C ASN A 16 -15.87 -3.96 -1.93
N GLU A 17 -17.06 -3.53 -1.49
CA GLU A 17 -18.09 -2.98 -2.37
C GLU A 17 -17.54 -1.75 -3.10
N GLU A 18 -17.82 -1.64 -4.40
CA GLU A 18 -17.34 -0.55 -5.23
C GLU A 18 -18.50 0.39 -5.57
N THR A 19 -18.23 1.71 -5.56
CA THR A 19 -19.16 2.69 -6.13
C THR A 19 -19.39 2.42 -7.61
N ASN A 20 -20.59 2.73 -8.12
CA ASN A 20 -21.00 2.54 -9.52
C ASN A 20 -19.89 2.76 -10.56
N GLU A 21 -19.89 1.86 -11.56
CA GLU A 21 -18.85 1.65 -12.56
C GLU A 21 -18.53 2.89 -13.42
N ASP A 22 -19.49 3.82 -13.56
CA ASP A 22 -19.36 4.98 -14.44
C ASP A 22 -18.48 6.11 -13.88
N VAL A 23 -18.17 6.10 -12.57
CA VAL A 23 -17.55 7.26 -11.91
C VAL A 23 -16.09 6.96 -11.54
N GLU A 24 -15.83 6.13 -10.53
CA GLU A 24 -14.44 5.94 -10.05
C GLU A 24 -14.11 4.53 -9.48
N CYS A 25 -15.05 3.59 -9.41
CA CYS A 25 -14.88 2.25 -8.81
C CYS A 25 -14.09 2.30 -7.47
N ILE A 26 -14.63 3.04 -6.50
CA ILE A 26 -13.98 3.32 -5.22
C ILE A 26 -14.50 2.35 -4.16
N THR A 27 -13.58 1.65 -3.50
CA THR A 27 -13.90 0.87 -2.29
C THR A 27 -13.88 1.74 -1.03
N PRO A 28 -14.55 1.32 0.06
CA PRO A 28 -14.44 1.96 1.37
C PRO A 28 -13.00 2.24 1.82
N LEU A 29 -12.07 1.31 1.52
CA LEU A 29 -10.66 1.45 1.86
C LEU A 29 -9.97 2.54 1.04
N ILE A 30 -10.23 2.61 -0.27
CA ILE A 30 -9.71 3.70 -1.12
C ILE A 30 -10.25 5.05 -0.62
N LEU A 31 -11.56 5.14 -0.33
CA LEU A 31 -12.19 6.36 0.15
C LEU A 31 -11.57 6.84 1.49
N ALA A 32 -11.39 5.92 2.43
CA ALA A 32 -10.75 6.21 3.71
C ALA A 32 -9.31 6.72 3.53
N CYS A 33 -8.57 6.17 2.57
CA CYS A 33 -7.21 6.61 2.24
C CYS A 33 -7.17 7.98 1.53
N GLN A 34 -8.13 8.29 0.66
CA GLN A 34 -8.17 9.57 -0.06
C GLN A 34 -8.55 10.76 0.84
N CYS A 35 -9.34 10.52 1.89
CA CYS A 35 -9.86 11.59 2.74
C CYS A 35 -8.82 12.05 3.79
N SER A 36 -7.97 13.02 3.44
CA SER A 36 -6.90 13.53 4.31
C SER A 36 -7.37 14.31 5.55
N TYR A 37 -8.66 14.69 5.61
CA TYR A 37 -9.27 15.37 6.75
C TYR A 37 -10.04 14.41 7.67
N LEU A 38 -9.99 13.12 7.40
CA LEU A 38 -10.72 12.11 8.14
C LEU A 38 -10.20 12.00 9.58
N ARG A 39 -11.03 12.38 10.56
CA ARG A 39 -10.70 12.16 11.97
C ARG A 39 -10.60 10.65 12.25
N ASN A 40 -9.56 10.23 12.95
CA ASN A 40 -9.26 8.82 13.22
C ASN A 40 -9.01 7.98 11.96
N GLN A 41 -8.46 8.58 10.88
CA GLN A 41 -8.16 7.88 9.62
C GLN A 41 -7.41 6.56 9.83
N PHE A 42 -6.36 6.55 10.67
CA PHE A 42 -5.61 5.34 10.98
C PHE A 42 -6.50 4.20 11.51
N ASN A 43 -7.37 4.48 12.49
CA ASN A 43 -8.24 3.46 13.07
C ASN A 43 -9.31 2.99 12.09
N ILE A 44 -9.78 3.87 11.20
CA ILE A 44 -10.74 3.51 10.14
C ILE A 44 -10.09 2.58 9.12
N VAL A 45 -8.91 2.95 8.61
CA VAL A 45 -8.13 2.11 7.67
C VAL A 45 -7.80 0.76 8.31
N LYS A 46 -7.37 0.76 9.58
CA LYS A 46 -7.12 -0.47 10.34
C LYS A 46 -8.36 -1.34 10.44
N CYS A 47 -9.51 -0.76 10.83
CA CYS A 47 -10.76 -1.49 10.95
C CYS A 47 -11.17 -2.14 9.62
N LEU A 48 -11.09 -1.41 8.50
CA LEU A 48 -11.40 -1.96 7.18
C LEU A 48 -10.48 -3.13 6.82
N LEU A 49 -9.17 -2.99 7.01
CA LEU A 49 -8.19 -4.05 6.74
C LEU A 49 -8.38 -5.28 7.64
N GLU A 50 -8.77 -5.07 8.90
CA GLU A 50 -9.09 -6.15 9.85
C GLU A 50 -10.38 -6.91 9.47
N ASN A 51 -11.22 -6.32 8.63
CA ASN A 51 -12.45 -6.88 8.07
C ASN A 51 -12.30 -7.16 6.55
N ASP A 52 -11.15 -7.72 6.16
CA ASP A 52 -10.86 -8.24 4.82
C ASP A 52 -10.92 -7.24 3.65
N ALA A 53 -10.78 -5.94 3.92
CA ALA A 53 -10.60 -4.97 2.85
C ALA A 53 -9.30 -5.24 2.08
N LYS A 54 -9.38 -5.34 0.76
CA LYS A 54 -8.24 -5.73 -0.08
C LYS A 54 -7.30 -4.54 -0.33
N PRO A 55 -6.02 -4.61 0.11
CA PRO A 55 -5.09 -3.48 -0.01
C PRO A 55 -4.53 -3.26 -1.41
N ASN A 56 -4.78 -4.21 -2.32
CA ASN A 56 -4.39 -4.15 -3.74
C ASN A 56 -5.59 -4.12 -4.68
N GLN A 57 -6.82 -4.06 -4.16
CA GLN A 57 -7.98 -3.91 -5.02
C GLN A 57 -7.84 -2.57 -5.75
N SER A 58 -7.84 -2.68 -7.06
CA SER A 58 -7.79 -1.57 -7.98
C SER A 58 -8.70 -1.95 -9.14
N VAL A 59 -9.27 -0.93 -9.75
CA VAL A 59 -10.16 -1.03 -10.91
C VAL A 59 -9.55 -1.86 -12.07
N ALA A 60 -8.23 -2.09 -12.07
CA ALA A 60 -7.47 -2.73 -13.17
C ALA A 60 -7.67 -4.24 -13.22
N ASN A 61 -8.06 -4.82 -12.09
CA ASN A 61 -8.11 -6.27 -11.94
C ASN A 61 -9.49 -6.85 -12.26
N ASN A 62 -10.49 -6.01 -12.58
CA ASN A 62 -11.76 -6.49 -13.09
C ASN A 62 -11.73 -6.48 -14.63
N PRO A 63 -11.68 -7.64 -15.30
CA PRO A 63 -11.66 -7.74 -16.75
C PRO A 63 -12.91 -7.16 -17.42
N GLN A 64 -13.96 -6.86 -16.67
CA GLN A 64 -15.18 -6.21 -17.16
C GLN A 64 -15.03 -4.67 -17.32
N HIS A 65 -14.00 -4.04 -16.74
CA HIS A 65 -13.85 -2.59 -16.73
C HIS A 65 -12.84 -2.11 -17.80
N HIS A 66 -13.30 -1.98 -19.05
CA HIS A 66 -12.52 -1.47 -20.18
C HIS A 66 -12.47 0.07 -20.28
N HIS A 67 -12.97 0.81 -19.28
CA HIS A 67 -13.12 2.25 -19.38
C HIS A 67 -11.79 2.99 -19.16
N GLN A 68 -11.36 3.74 -20.18
CA GLN A 68 -10.11 4.49 -20.23
C GLN A 68 -10.02 5.60 -19.16
N HIS A 69 -11.15 6.01 -18.58
CA HIS A 69 -11.27 7.19 -17.72
C HIS A 69 -11.18 6.91 -16.21
N ILE A 70 -11.22 5.66 -15.76
CA ILE A 70 -11.25 5.38 -14.32
C ILE A 70 -9.84 5.53 -13.72
N PRO A 71 -9.66 6.26 -12.60
CA PRO A 71 -8.36 6.38 -11.96
C PRO A 71 -8.00 5.09 -11.20
N PHE A 72 -7.33 4.16 -11.89
CA PHE A 72 -6.72 2.96 -11.32
C PHE A 72 -5.76 3.30 -10.19
N ARG A 73 -6.20 3.19 -8.93
CA ARG A 73 -5.35 3.46 -7.77
C ARG A 73 -5.59 2.43 -6.69
N THR A 74 -4.50 1.86 -6.18
CA THR A 74 -4.54 1.11 -4.93
C THR A 74 -4.76 2.08 -3.76
N PRO A 75 -5.31 1.60 -2.63
CA PRO A 75 -5.41 2.39 -1.40
C PRO A 75 -4.14 3.14 -1.01
N LEU A 76 -2.96 2.52 -1.15
CA LEU A 76 -1.67 3.15 -0.83
C LEU A 76 -1.35 4.34 -1.75
N VAL A 77 -1.55 4.18 -3.05
CA VAL A 77 -1.34 5.27 -4.02
C VAL A 77 -2.34 6.39 -3.77
N ALA A 78 -3.59 6.04 -3.48
CA ALA A 78 -4.63 7.00 -3.15
C ALA A 78 -4.28 7.80 -1.88
N TYR A 79 -3.77 7.13 -0.86
CA TYR A 79 -3.28 7.78 0.37
C TYR A 79 -2.13 8.76 0.08
N ILE A 80 -1.06 8.30 -0.58
CA ILE A 80 0.10 9.14 -0.88
C ILE A 80 -0.29 10.32 -1.79
N LYS A 81 -1.16 10.09 -2.78
CA LYS A 81 -1.65 11.16 -3.67
C LYS A 81 -2.36 12.27 -2.90
N HIS A 82 -3.23 11.94 -1.97
CA HIS A 82 -4.05 12.94 -1.26
C HIS A 82 -3.43 13.44 0.05
N ALA A 83 -2.38 12.78 0.53
CA ALA A 83 -1.62 13.25 1.68
C ALA A 83 -0.90 14.58 1.37
N GLN A 84 -0.92 15.47 2.36
CA GLN A 84 -0.02 16.62 2.43
C GLN A 84 1.22 16.18 3.21
N GLU A 85 2.42 16.64 2.82
CA GLU A 85 3.68 16.25 3.46
C GLU A 85 3.65 16.40 4.98
N ARG A 86 3.17 17.55 5.48
CA ARG A 86 3.05 17.86 6.93
C ARG A 86 2.04 17.00 7.68
N ARG A 87 1.17 16.27 6.98
CA ARG A 87 0.09 15.44 7.55
C ARG A 87 0.21 13.97 7.18
N LEU A 88 1.34 13.58 6.58
CA LEU A 88 1.59 12.19 6.23
C LEU A 88 1.75 11.36 7.50
N ASP A 89 0.85 10.41 7.71
CA ASP A 89 0.94 9.44 8.80
C ASP A 89 1.62 8.16 8.30
N MET A 90 2.91 8.03 8.60
CA MET A 90 3.71 6.86 8.26
C MET A 90 3.12 5.54 8.79
N ARG A 91 2.30 5.59 9.85
CA ARG A 91 1.64 4.39 10.39
C ARG A 91 0.62 3.82 9.43
N ILE A 92 -0.09 4.67 8.66
CA ILE A 92 -1.06 4.21 7.65
C ILE A 92 -0.32 3.50 6.51
N ILE A 93 0.84 4.04 6.09
CA ILE A 93 1.65 3.44 5.02
C ILE A 93 2.19 2.08 5.46
N ARG A 94 2.77 2.00 6.66
CA ARG A 94 3.25 0.73 7.24
C ARG A 94 2.11 -0.28 7.39
N LEU A 95 0.94 0.17 7.84
CA LEU A 95 -0.24 -0.67 7.97
C LEU A 95 -0.67 -1.25 6.61
N LEU A 96 -0.82 -0.41 5.58
CA LEU A 96 -1.17 -0.87 4.23
C LEU A 96 -0.14 -1.86 3.68
N ILE A 97 1.16 -1.55 3.80
CA ILE A 97 2.25 -2.47 3.39
C ILE A 97 2.17 -3.77 4.18
N GLY A 98 1.98 -3.69 5.50
CA GLY A 98 1.87 -4.80 6.44
C GLY A 98 0.74 -5.76 6.06
N TYR A 99 -0.39 -5.22 5.59
CA TYR A 99 -1.52 -5.98 5.04
C TYR A 99 -1.34 -6.43 3.59
N GLY A 100 -0.24 -6.06 2.92
CA GLY A 100 0.14 -6.61 1.62
C GLY A 100 0.03 -5.64 0.45
N ALA A 101 -0.15 -4.34 0.69
CA ALA A 101 -0.12 -3.35 -0.38
C ALA A 101 1.19 -3.44 -1.20
N ARG A 102 1.05 -3.57 -2.51
CA ARG A 102 2.14 -3.67 -3.47
C ARG A 102 2.59 -2.27 -3.88
N ILE A 103 3.89 -2.04 -3.80
CA ILE A 103 4.48 -0.75 -4.18
C ILE A 103 5.18 -0.92 -5.53
N SER A 104 4.76 -0.13 -6.51
CA SER A 104 5.26 -0.17 -7.88
C SER A 104 6.05 1.11 -8.18
N PHE A 105 7.27 0.95 -8.69
CA PHE A 105 8.05 2.06 -9.28
C PHE A 105 8.11 1.86 -10.80
N SER A 106 6.94 2.01 -11.44
CA SER A 106 6.73 1.70 -12.86
C SER A 106 6.03 2.84 -13.60
N ARG A 107 5.79 2.65 -14.91
CA ARG A 107 4.96 3.55 -15.74
C ARG A 107 3.46 3.48 -15.40
N GLY A 108 3.04 2.45 -14.66
CA GLY A 108 1.65 2.16 -14.33
C GLY A 108 0.97 3.25 -13.49
N ARG A 109 -0.37 3.26 -13.51
CA ARG A 109 -1.19 4.21 -12.71
C ARG A 109 -1.15 3.92 -11.20
N ASP A 110 -0.76 2.70 -10.85
CA ASP A 110 -0.49 2.22 -9.48
C ASP A 110 0.93 2.56 -9.00
N SER A 111 1.71 3.30 -9.79
CA SER A 111 3.07 3.70 -9.42
C SER A 111 3.07 4.78 -8.37
N VAL A 112 3.89 4.61 -7.33
CA VAL A 112 4.09 5.64 -6.31
C VAL A 112 4.98 6.78 -6.80
N LEU A 113 5.83 6.51 -7.80
CA LEU A 113 6.93 7.38 -8.23
C LEU A 113 6.49 8.82 -8.50
N ARG A 114 5.35 9.00 -9.21
CA ARG A 114 4.84 10.32 -9.61
C ARG A 114 4.37 11.20 -8.45
N PHE A 115 4.08 10.57 -7.31
CA PHE A 115 3.59 11.28 -6.13
C PHE A 115 4.71 11.66 -5.18
N LEU A 116 5.92 11.11 -5.38
CA LEU A 116 7.08 11.31 -4.50
C LEU A 116 7.69 12.70 -4.60
N ARG A 117 7.44 13.47 -5.67
CA ARG A 117 7.91 14.87 -5.81
C ARG A 117 7.64 15.71 -4.57
N ARG A 118 6.51 15.48 -3.89
CA ARG A 118 6.07 16.22 -2.71
C ARG A 118 6.64 15.71 -1.38
N PHE A 119 7.39 14.62 -1.40
CA PHE A 119 7.90 13.94 -0.21
C PHE A 119 9.40 13.66 -0.31
N GLN A 120 10.12 14.34 -1.20
CA GLN A 120 11.56 14.14 -1.42
C GLN A 120 12.39 14.55 -0.20
N SER A 121 11.89 15.53 0.56
CA SER A 121 12.39 15.93 1.87
C SER A 121 12.15 14.90 2.98
N ASN A 122 11.42 13.82 2.71
CA ASN A 122 11.15 12.74 3.66
C ASN A 122 11.89 11.44 3.27
N PRO A 123 13.18 11.31 3.62
CA PRO A 123 13.99 10.15 3.24
C PRO A 123 13.44 8.83 3.82
N HIS A 124 12.82 8.87 5.01
CA HIS A 124 12.23 7.69 5.63
C HIS A 124 11.05 7.12 4.85
N LEU A 125 10.25 7.97 4.20
CA LEU A 125 9.21 7.50 3.28
C LEU A 125 9.83 6.79 2.08
N ILE A 126 10.82 7.42 1.44
CA ILE A 126 11.47 6.87 0.25
C ILE A 126 12.12 5.52 0.57
N GLU A 127 12.83 5.43 1.70
CA GLU A 127 13.44 4.20 2.19
C GLU A 127 12.40 3.09 2.41
N LEU A 128 11.33 3.38 3.15
CA LEU A 128 10.25 2.41 3.40
C LEU A 128 9.63 1.91 2.09
N LEU A 129 9.36 2.81 1.14
CA LEU A 129 8.75 2.45 -0.14
C LEU A 129 9.71 1.60 -0.99
N CYS A 130 10.99 1.94 -1.03
CA CYS A 130 12.01 1.15 -1.74
C CYS A 130 12.19 -0.25 -1.12
N ASP A 131 12.25 -0.34 0.21
CA ASP A 131 12.40 -1.60 0.92
C ASP A 131 11.19 -2.52 0.74
N ALA A 132 9.99 -1.94 0.66
CA ALA A 132 8.73 -2.63 0.43
C ALA A 132 8.36 -2.79 -1.05
N ALA A 133 9.18 -2.28 -1.97
CA ALA A 133 8.87 -2.27 -3.40
C ALA A 133 8.57 -3.68 -3.90
N TYR A 134 7.47 -3.85 -4.62
CA TYR A 134 7.12 -5.08 -5.32
C TYR A 134 7.90 -5.22 -6.63
N CYS A 135 7.99 -4.11 -7.39
CA CYS A 135 8.72 -4.03 -8.66
C CYS A 135 9.37 -2.65 -8.86
N PHE A 136 10.44 -2.64 -9.66
CA PHE A 136 11.11 -1.44 -10.15
C PHE A 136 11.23 -1.51 -11.67
N HIS A 137 11.12 -0.37 -12.35
CA HIS A 137 11.47 -0.21 -13.77
C HIS A 137 12.58 0.84 -13.88
N PRO A 138 13.87 0.42 -13.90
CA PRO A 138 15.01 1.33 -13.91
C PRO A 138 14.96 2.37 -15.05
N SER A 139 14.57 1.97 -16.26
CA SER A 139 14.43 2.88 -17.40
C SER A 139 13.46 4.02 -17.12
N TYR A 140 12.32 3.72 -16.51
CA TYR A 140 11.34 4.75 -16.18
C TYR A 140 11.78 5.64 -15.02
N ILE A 141 12.48 5.08 -14.03
CA ILE A 141 13.05 5.85 -12.92
C ILE A 141 14.09 6.84 -13.46
N ALA A 142 14.96 6.41 -14.38
CA ALA A 142 15.99 7.26 -14.99
C ALA A 142 15.39 8.44 -15.78
N GLU A 143 14.27 8.21 -16.47
CA GLU A 143 13.55 9.23 -17.25
C GLU A 143 12.66 10.14 -16.38
N CYS A 144 12.52 9.88 -15.08
CA CYS A 144 11.61 10.62 -14.22
C CYS A 144 12.11 12.04 -13.97
N ARG A 145 11.40 13.03 -14.51
CA ARG A 145 11.73 14.47 -14.36
C ARG A 145 11.07 15.13 -13.16
N GLU A 146 10.21 14.40 -12.44
CA GLU A 146 9.47 14.95 -11.31
C GLU A 146 10.27 14.89 -10.00
N LEU A 147 11.38 14.15 -9.98
CA LEU A 147 12.25 14.00 -8.82
C LEU A 147 13.54 14.80 -8.99
N ASP A 148 14.08 15.28 -7.86
CA ASP A 148 15.44 15.78 -7.75
C ASP A 148 16.45 14.64 -8.00
N GLU A 149 17.64 15.02 -8.47
CA GLU A 149 18.66 14.07 -8.87
C GLU A 149 19.08 13.15 -7.73
N LYS A 150 19.15 13.65 -6.49
CA LYS A 150 19.55 12.87 -5.32
C LYS A 150 18.55 11.74 -5.01
N THR A 151 17.26 12.06 -4.98
CA THR A 151 16.18 11.10 -4.73
C THR A 151 16.06 10.10 -5.87
N LYS A 152 16.16 10.58 -7.11
CA LYS A 152 16.14 9.74 -8.31
C LYS A 152 17.31 8.75 -8.33
N GLU A 153 18.53 9.21 -8.02
CA GLU A 153 19.73 8.38 -7.95
C GLU A 153 19.61 7.30 -6.87
N GLU A 154 19.11 7.63 -5.68
CA GLU A 154 18.91 6.63 -4.62
C GLU A 154 17.90 5.56 -5.03
N ILE A 155 16.74 5.95 -5.58
CA ILE A 155 15.74 4.99 -6.05
C ILE A 155 16.31 4.14 -7.21
N TYR A 156 17.05 4.74 -8.13
CA TYR A 156 17.66 4.04 -9.25
C TYR A 156 18.73 3.03 -8.79
N ARG A 157 19.56 3.41 -7.82
CA ARG A 157 20.55 2.53 -7.19
C ARG A 157 19.85 1.34 -6.51
N ARG A 158 18.78 1.58 -5.76
CA ARG A 158 17.96 0.51 -5.15
C ARG A 158 17.29 -0.39 -6.19
N ALA A 159 16.94 0.15 -7.35
CA ALA A 159 16.33 -0.60 -8.46
C ALA A 159 17.32 -1.48 -9.24
N THR A 160 18.60 -1.08 -9.30
CA THR A 160 19.66 -1.77 -10.05
C THR A 160 20.53 -2.66 -9.18
N THR A 161 20.46 -2.52 -7.86
CA THR A 161 21.18 -3.37 -6.91
C THR A 161 20.35 -4.63 -6.57
N PRO A 162 20.95 -5.83 -6.59
CA PRO A 162 20.29 -7.05 -6.13
C PRO A 162 19.76 -6.90 -4.69
N ARG A 163 18.57 -7.42 -4.43
CA ARG A 163 17.99 -7.40 -3.08
C ARG A 163 18.77 -8.31 -2.15
N THR A 164 18.90 -7.90 -0.90
CA THR A 164 19.47 -8.74 0.14
C THR A 164 18.64 -10.01 0.35
N LEU A 165 19.29 -11.09 0.77
CA LEU A 165 18.62 -12.35 1.10
C LEU A 165 17.50 -12.14 2.13
N LYS A 166 17.73 -11.26 3.12
CA LYS A 166 16.74 -10.88 4.14
C LYS A 166 15.45 -10.33 3.51
N THR A 167 15.58 -9.44 2.52
CA THR A 167 14.43 -8.86 1.82
C THR A 167 13.72 -9.87 0.93
N ILE A 168 14.48 -10.73 0.25
CA ILE A 168 13.92 -11.82 -0.57
C ILE A 168 13.13 -12.80 0.31
N ALA A 169 13.71 -13.22 1.43
CA ALA A 169 13.06 -14.11 2.39
C ALA A 169 11.75 -13.52 2.94
N ARG A 170 11.76 -12.23 3.34
CA ARG A 170 10.54 -11.53 3.75
C ARG A 170 9.47 -11.55 2.67
N LYS A 171 9.84 -11.26 1.42
CA LYS A 171 8.89 -11.25 0.29
C LYS A 171 8.30 -12.65 0.08
N GLN A 172 9.12 -13.69 0.13
CA GLN A 172 8.69 -15.07 -0.11
C GLN A 172 7.76 -15.58 1.01
N ILE A 173 8.12 -15.36 2.27
CA ILE A 173 7.28 -15.75 3.41
C ILE A 173 5.93 -15.05 3.34
N ARG A 174 5.93 -13.74 3.05
CA ARG A 174 4.69 -12.96 2.93
C ARG A 174 3.84 -13.40 1.75
N ALA A 175 4.44 -13.68 0.59
CA ALA A 175 3.72 -14.20 -0.57
C ALA A 175 3.01 -15.52 -0.23
N TYR A 176 3.71 -16.45 0.43
CA TYR A 176 3.11 -17.71 0.88
C TYR A 176 1.91 -17.52 1.81
N ILE A 177 1.95 -16.52 2.71
CA ILE A 177 0.84 -16.20 3.62
C ILE A 177 -0.33 -15.56 2.85
N PHE A 178 -0.08 -14.58 1.99
CA PHE A 178 -1.14 -13.86 1.27
C PHE A 178 -1.79 -14.67 0.17
N ASP A 179 -1.03 -15.55 -0.49
CA ASP A 179 -1.53 -16.41 -1.56
C ASP A 179 -2.15 -17.72 -1.00
N SER A 180 -2.17 -17.88 0.33
CA SER A 180 -2.77 -19.04 1.01
C SER A 180 -4.30 -19.07 0.86
N PRO A 181 -4.90 -20.22 0.52
CA PRO A 181 -6.35 -20.36 0.38
C PRO A 181 -7.11 -20.23 1.72
N MET A 182 -6.43 -20.40 2.87
CA MET A 182 -7.08 -20.32 4.19
C MET A 182 -7.47 -18.89 4.61
N LYS A 183 -7.11 -17.85 3.83
CA LYS A 183 -7.42 -16.43 4.12
C LYS A 183 -7.18 -16.05 5.59
N ILE A 184 -6.02 -16.43 6.13
CA ILE A 184 -5.68 -16.10 7.52
C ILE A 184 -5.13 -14.68 7.55
N ARG A 185 -5.60 -13.86 8.49
CA ARG A 185 -5.02 -12.54 8.72
C ARG A 185 -3.52 -12.65 8.97
N ILE A 186 -2.74 -11.81 8.31
CA ILE A 186 -1.28 -11.90 8.32
C ILE A 186 -0.67 -11.78 9.71
N ASP A 187 -1.24 -10.95 10.58
CA ASP A 187 -0.80 -10.81 11.96
C ASP A 187 -0.94 -12.13 12.74
N ARG A 188 -2.07 -12.83 12.57
CA ARG A 188 -2.28 -14.15 13.17
C ARG A 188 -1.34 -15.20 12.56
N ALA A 189 -1.20 -15.22 11.25
CA ALA A 189 -0.32 -16.18 10.56
C ALA A 189 1.14 -16.01 10.96
N ILE A 190 1.62 -14.77 11.16
CA ILE A 190 2.99 -14.51 11.60
C ILE A 190 3.18 -14.85 13.08
N GLN A 191 2.16 -14.65 13.92
CA GLN A 191 2.22 -15.04 15.33
C GLN A 191 2.34 -16.55 15.52
N THR A 192 1.82 -17.36 14.61
CA THR A 192 1.98 -18.83 14.67
C THR A 192 3.35 -19.33 14.22
N LEU A 193 4.18 -18.46 13.63
CA LEU A 193 5.56 -18.84 13.27
C LEU A 193 6.46 -18.81 14.49
N ASP A 194 7.23 -19.89 14.68
CA ASP A 194 8.26 -19.99 15.72
C ASP A 194 9.50 -19.17 15.33
N LEU A 195 9.34 -17.84 15.37
CA LEU A 195 10.37 -16.86 15.03
C LEU A 195 10.58 -15.89 16.20
N PRO A 196 11.79 -15.38 16.43
CA PRO A 196 12.00 -14.27 17.35
C PRO A 196 11.14 -13.04 17.04
N ASP A 197 10.77 -12.26 18.07
CA ASP A 197 9.89 -11.09 17.94
C ASP A 197 10.39 -10.06 16.93
N PHE A 198 11.70 -9.85 16.83
CA PHE A 198 12.25 -8.89 15.88
C PHE A 198 12.05 -9.33 14.43
N LEU A 199 12.02 -10.63 14.15
CA LEU A 199 11.71 -11.16 12.81
C LEU A 199 10.21 -11.05 12.52
N ARG A 200 9.34 -11.33 13.50
CA ARG A 200 7.88 -11.09 13.34
C ARG A 200 7.59 -9.63 13.01
N ARG A 201 8.17 -8.69 13.76
CA ARG A 201 8.05 -7.24 13.51
C ARG A 201 8.64 -6.82 12.17
N TYR A 202 9.73 -7.45 11.72
CA TYR A 202 10.30 -7.23 10.39
C TYR A 202 9.39 -7.71 9.26
N LEU A 203 8.74 -8.86 9.43
CA LEU A 203 7.75 -9.38 8.48
C LEU A 203 6.51 -8.48 8.41
N LEU A 204 6.10 -7.85 9.51
CA LEU A 204 4.94 -6.96 9.60
C LEU A 204 5.23 -5.48 9.24
N PHE A 205 6.48 -5.12 8.92
CA PHE A 205 6.92 -3.73 8.67
C PHE A 205 6.77 -2.77 9.87
N GLU A 206 6.80 -3.30 11.09
CA GLU A 206 6.63 -2.51 12.33
C GLU A 206 7.94 -1.85 12.81
N ASN A 207 9.11 -2.40 12.43
CA ASN A 207 10.45 -1.94 12.86
C ASN A 207 11.44 -1.74 11.70
N VAL A 208 10.98 -1.23 10.55
CA VAL A 208 11.88 -0.82 9.44
C VAL A 208 12.23 0.64 9.57
#